data_AF-A0A2E3HQI8-F1
#
_entry.id   AF-A0A2E3HQI8-F1
#
_cell.length_a   1.000
_cell.length_b   1.000
_cell.length_c   1.000
_cell.angle_alpha   90.00
_cell.angle_beta   90.00
_cell.angle_gamma   90.00
#
_symmetry.space_group_name_H-M   'P 1'
#
loop_
_entity.id
_entity.type
_entity.pdbx_description
1 polymer ?
#
loop_
_entity_poly.entity_id
_entity_poly.type
_entity_poly.pdbx_seq_one_letter_code
_entity_poly.pdbx_strand_id
1 'polypeptide(L)'
;TYTKIDDEDLLKNQLISFLGLEKKVKQARGDVLTKLVTMGFRVNPNAIGDNFLKVKFIKTKLKSEHIKILTKIKQQLVELDLSNSNFNDEMASTLVDFQNLRVLRLDRTDISDKALSYLHGSELKVLNICNTSVTFSGVSSLLKFTKLKKVYAWNTAIKDEGKTQLSALGSGLINFGTSNLFSEKLSLRAPEINSLNKIFDDSIYVSFEEPQIKNINIHFTLDGSEPNKNSATYKKPIKLNNSSTVKAKSIKDGWLDSSVEEVMFFKNNNYVIDYKVKNKTEKKYSISHKIDLTYVDNEKVIFDNKKGYRVYKGTSIENAKTWMGFYKKDFVVDVNLRNSNKINFLTLSMLENLDMMAIFPKRIEIYGFSNNKWIKLNEKKISLQSHPDERISYFKDFTLPVSLNNYSKVRIVAVNHQKFPNAPVYQLKRKKNSWIFIDELIFW
;
A
#
# COMPACT_ATOMS: atom_id res chain seq x y z
N THR A 1 17.55 -39.63 -9.96
CA THR A 1 17.52 -38.80 -8.75
C THR A 1 16.90 -39.63 -7.66
N TYR A 2 17.67 -40.10 -6.68
CA TYR A 2 17.14 -40.91 -5.57
C TYR A 2 16.77 -39.96 -4.44
N THR A 3 15.48 -39.82 -4.17
CA THR A 3 14.98 -39.04 -3.04
C THR A 3 15.04 -39.94 -1.80
N LYS A 4 15.77 -39.51 -0.78
CA LYS A 4 15.79 -40.19 0.52
C LYS A 4 14.42 -39.97 1.17
N ILE A 5 13.72 -41.05 1.49
CA ILE A 5 12.46 -40.99 2.24
C ILE A 5 12.84 -41.22 3.71
N ASP A 6 12.87 -40.15 4.50
CA ASP A 6 13.26 -40.19 5.92
C ASP A 6 12.13 -40.70 6.85
N ASP A 7 11.01 -41.15 6.29
CA ASP A 7 9.83 -41.60 7.02
C ASP A 7 9.54 -43.07 6.70
N GLU A 8 10.00 -43.98 7.57
CA GLU A 8 9.82 -45.44 7.41
C GLU A 8 8.35 -45.83 7.23
N ASP A 9 7.42 -45.08 7.84
CA ASP A 9 5.97 -45.28 7.68
C ASP A 9 5.53 -44.94 6.24
N LEU A 10 6.11 -43.91 5.61
CA LEU A 10 5.77 -43.51 4.24
C LEU A 10 6.25 -44.57 3.23
N LEU A 11 7.51 -45.01 3.36
CA LEU A 11 8.09 -46.02 2.48
C LEU A 11 7.34 -47.36 2.59
N LYS A 12 7.05 -47.79 3.82
CA LYS A 12 6.28 -49.01 4.09
C LYS A 12 4.86 -48.93 3.51
N ASN A 13 4.17 -47.80 3.66
CA ASN A 13 2.84 -47.61 3.10
C ASN A 13 2.85 -47.55 1.56
N GLN A 14 3.85 -46.91 0.96
CA GLN A 14 4.04 -46.91 -0.49
C GLN A 14 4.35 -48.31 -1.03
N LEU A 15 5.16 -49.10 -0.33
CA LEU A 15 5.43 -50.50 -0.66
C LEU A 15 4.19 -51.39 -0.55
N ILE A 16 3.41 -51.24 0.53
CA ILE A 16 2.15 -51.99 0.71
C ILE A 16 1.16 -51.67 -0.41
N SER A 17 1.05 -50.39 -0.80
CA SER A 17 0.19 -49.95 -1.91
C SER A 17 0.72 -50.42 -3.27
N PHE A 18 2.03 -50.30 -3.53
CA PHE A 18 2.68 -50.77 -4.76
C PHE A 18 2.58 -52.28 -4.95
N LEU A 19 2.72 -53.06 -3.87
CA LEU A 19 2.63 -54.52 -3.87
C LEU A 19 1.18 -55.04 -3.79
N GLY A 20 0.18 -54.15 -3.65
CA GLY A 20 -1.23 -54.54 -3.52
C GLY A 20 -1.53 -55.37 -2.26
N LEU A 21 -0.72 -55.22 -1.21
CA LEU A 21 -0.81 -55.96 0.06
C LEU A 21 -1.75 -55.30 1.08
N GLU A 22 -2.55 -54.32 0.65
CA GLU A 22 -3.52 -53.66 1.51
C GLU A 22 -4.54 -54.68 2.05
N LYS A 23 -4.92 -54.52 3.32
CA LYS A 23 -5.89 -55.39 4.00
C LYS A 23 -7.21 -55.36 3.22
N LYS A 24 -7.49 -56.40 2.43
CA LYS A 24 -8.70 -56.50 1.61
C LYS A 24 -9.94 -56.43 2.50
N VAL A 25 -10.67 -55.32 2.39
CA VAL A 25 -11.96 -55.15 3.05
C VAL A 25 -12.99 -56.01 2.34
N LYS A 26 -13.83 -56.72 3.08
CA LYS A 26 -14.92 -57.52 2.50
C LYS A 26 -16.00 -56.62 1.92
N GLN A 27 -16.64 -57.05 0.83
CA GLN A 27 -17.76 -56.32 0.24
C GLN A 27 -18.91 -56.17 1.25
N ALA A 28 -19.57 -55.01 1.25
CA ALA A 28 -20.79 -54.81 2.02
C ALA A 28 -21.94 -55.65 1.43
N ARG A 29 -22.83 -56.18 2.28
CA ARG A 29 -23.99 -56.94 1.81
C ARG A 29 -24.95 -56.07 1.00
N GLY A 30 -25.44 -56.57 -0.13
CA GLY A 30 -26.32 -55.82 -1.03
C GLY A 30 -27.64 -55.35 -0.40
N ASP A 31 -28.20 -56.13 0.52
CA ASP A 31 -29.41 -55.76 1.27
C ASP A 31 -29.17 -54.56 2.21
N VAL A 32 -28.00 -54.50 2.85
CA VAL A 32 -27.58 -53.37 3.69
C VAL A 32 -27.42 -52.10 2.84
N LEU A 33 -26.79 -52.22 1.67
CA LEU A 33 -26.61 -51.09 0.74
C LEU A 33 -27.96 -50.56 0.24
N THR A 34 -28.86 -51.45 -0.15
CA THR A 34 -30.22 -51.08 -0.57
C THR A 34 -30.95 -50.35 0.56
N LYS A 35 -30.85 -50.87 1.79
CA LYS A 35 -31.46 -50.25 2.96
C LYS A 35 -30.90 -48.85 3.24
N LEU A 36 -29.59 -48.65 3.17
CA LEU A 36 -28.97 -47.32 3.29
C LEU A 36 -29.56 -46.34 2.28
N VAL A 37 -29.67 -46.73 1.01
CA VAL A 37 -30.24 -45.88 -0.05
C VAL A 37 -31.70 -45.51 0.26
N THR A 38 -32.54 -46.48 0.62
CA THR A 38 -33.95 -46.22 0.98
C THR A 38 -34.10 -45.32 2.21
N MET A 39 -33.14 -45.36 3.13
CA MET A 39 -33.10 -44.52 4.33
C MET A 39 -32.55 -43.11 4.08
N GLY A 40 -32.16 -42.78 2.84
CA GLY A 40 -31.73 -41.44 2.45
C GLY A 40 -30.21 -41.24 2.46
N PHE A 41 -29.43 -42.32 2.41
CA PHE A 41 -28.00 -42.25 2.18
C PHE A 41 -27.68 -42.36 0.68
N ARG A 42 -26.80 -41.50 0.20
CA ARG A 42 -26.09 -41.73 -1.07
C ARG A 42 -24.84 -42.56 -0.76
N VAL A 43 -24.69 -43.69 -1.44
CA VAL A 43 -23.57 -44.62 -1.26
C VAL A 43 -22.84 -44.77 -2.59
N ASN A 44 -21.55 -44.41 -2.61
CA ASN A 44 -20.69 -44.50 -3.79
C ASN A 44 -19.47 -45.40 -3.48
N PRO A 45 -18.95 -46.15 -4.47
CA PRO A 45 -17.67 -46.83 -4.33
C PRO A 45 -16.52 -45.81 -4.19
N ASN A 46 -15.46 -46.19 -3.49
CA ASN A 46 -14.26 -45.36 -3.38
C ASN A 46 -13.44 -45.39 -4.68
N ALA A 47 -13.10 -46.59 -5.16
CA ALA A 47 -12.36 -46.82 -6.39
C ALA A 47 -12.76 -48.15 -7.05
N ILE A 48 -12.39 -48.32 -8.32
CA ILE A 48 -12.56 -49.60 -9.02
C ILE A 48 -11.58 -50.61 -8.40
N GLY A 49 -12.08 -51.77 -7.99
CA GLY A 49 -11.26 -52.87 -7.46
C GLY A 49 -11.08 -52.88 -5.94
N ASP A 50 -11.62 -51.91 -5.22
CA ASP A 50 -11.74 -51.96 -3.75
C ASP A 50 -13.20 -52.15 -3.30
N ASN A 51 -13.37 -52.39 -1.99
CA ASN A 51 -14.67 -52.54 -1.35
C ASN A 51 -14.99 -51.36 -0.40
N PHE A 52 -14.28 -50.24 -0.56
CA PHE A 52 -14.49 -49.07 0.28
C PHE A 52 -15.63 -48.20 -0.26
N LEU A 53 -16.28 -47.49 0.65
CA LEU A 53 -17.50 -46.74 0.41
C LEU A 53 -17.38 -45.30 0.90
N LYS A 54 -17.90 -44.39 0.09
CA LYS A 54 -18.16 -42.99 0.42
C LYS A 54 -19.65 -42.81 0.63
N VAL A 55 -20.05 -42.34 1.81
CA VAL A 55 -21.45 -42.28 2.20
C VAL A 55 -21.82 -40.86 2.61
N LYS A 56 -22.91 -40.35 2.05
CA LYS A 56 -23.50 -39.06 2.43
C LYS A 56 -24.94 -39.23 2.86
N PHE A 57 -25.31 -38.68 4.02
CA PHE A 57 -26.72 -38.52 4.38
C PHE A 57 -27.30 -37.30 3.66
N ILE A 58 -28.38 -37.49 2.91
CA ILE A 58 -28.95 -36.44 2.04
C ILE A 58 -30.07 -35.67 2.74
N LYS A 59 -30.65 -36.24 3.80
CA LYS A 59 -31.73 -35.61 4.58
C LYS A 59 -31.16 -34.82 5.76
N THR A 60 -32.02 -34.10 6.47
CA THR A 60 -31.64 -33.30 7.65
C THR A 60 -31.89 -34.00 8.98
N LYS A 61 -32.80 -34.99 9.03
CA LYS A 61 -33.20 -35.69 10.26
C LYS A 61 -32.65 -37.11 10.33
N LEU A 62 -31.49 -37.27 10.97
CA LEU A 62 -30.96 -38.53 11.46
C LEU A 62 -31.75 -39.01 12.68
N LYS A 63 -31.87 -40.33 12.76
CA LYS A 63 -32.52 -41.08 13.84
C LYS A 63 -31.62 -42.25 14.22
N SER A 64 -31.85 -42.86 15.38
CA SER A 64 -31.05 -44.01 15.84
C SER A 64 -30.98 -45.17 14.84
N GLU A 65 -32.05 -45.43 14.09
CA GLU A 65 -32.08 -46.43 13.02
C GLU A 65 -31.09 -46.15 11.88
N HIS A 66 -30.88 -44.88 11.53
CA HIS A 66 -29.92 -44.46 10.50
C HIS A 66 -28.48 -44.76 10.95
N ILE A 67 -28.18 -44.47 12.21
CA ILE A 67 -26.86 -44.76 12.80
C ILE A 67 -26.64 -46.27 12.91
N LYS A 68 -27.66 -47.04 13.32
CA LYS A 68 -27.61 -48.50 13.41
C LYS A 68 -27.34 -49.18 12.06
N ILE A 69 -27.84 -48.64 10.95
CA ILE A 69 -27.55 -49.19 9.63
C ILE A 69 -26.15 -48.80 9.14
N LEU A 70 -25.68 -47.58 9.43
CA LEU A 70 -24.31 -47.15 9.11
C LEU A 70 -23.25 -48.04 9.76
N THR A 71 -23.44 -48.47 11.01
CA THR A 71 -22.47 -49.35 11.68
C THR A 71 -22.36 -50.74 11.06
N LYS A 72 -23.31 -51.16 10.21
CA LYS A 72 -23.22 -52.42 9.44
C LYS A 72 -22.19 -52.38 8.31
N ILE A 73 -21.74 -51.18 7.92
CA ILE A 73 -20.69 -50.98 6.88
C ILE A 73 -19.42 -50.34 7.47
N LYS A 74 -19.19 -50.49 8.78
CA LYS A 74 -18.08 -49.80 9.48
C LYS A 74 -16.68 -50.13 8.98
N GLN A 75 -16.50 -51.30 8.37
CA GLN A 75 -15.21 -51.70 7.77
C GLN A 75 -15.00 -51.10 6.38
N GLN A 76 -16.08 -50.77 5.67
CA GLN A 76 -16.04 -50.27 4.30
C GLN A 76 -15.98 -48.74 4.24
N LEU A 77 -16.35 -48.05 5.32
CA LEU A 77 -16.50 -46.59 5.29
C LEU A 77 -15.15 -45.87 5.28
N VAL A 78 -14.86 -45.15 4.18
CA VAL A 78 -13.65 -44.32 4.04
C VAL A 78 -13.97 -42.82 4.05
N GLU A 79 -15.17 -42.44 3.62
CA GLU A 79 -15.69 -41.08 3.67
C GLU A 79 -17.12 -41.08 4.21
N LEU A 80 -17.38 -40.20 5.17
CA LEU A 80 -18.70 -39.99 5.76
C LEU A 80 -19.04 -38.50 5.76
N ASP A 81 -20.15 -38.16 5.11
CA ASP A 81 -20.71 -36.82 5.10
C ASP A 81 -22.09 -36.82 5.78
N LEU A 82 -22.14 -36.21 6.97
CA LEU A 82 -23.36 -35.98 7.76
C LEU A 82 -23.67 -34.47 7.88
N SER A 83 -23.07 -33.65 7.02
CA SER A 83 -23.28 -32.20 7.02
C SER A 83 -24.75 -31.83 6.87
N ASN A 84 -25.15 -30.69 7.43
CA ASN A 84 -26.53 -30.16 7.35
C ASN A 84 -27.60 -31.11 7.93
N SER A 85 -27.23 -31.87 8.96
CA SER A 85 -28.16 -32.76 9.68
C SER A 85 -28.15 -32.47 11.18
N ASN A 86 -29.13 -33.01 11.90
CA ASN A 86 -29.19 -32.98 13.38
C ASN A 86 -28.20 -33.97 14.05
N PHE A 87 -27.07 -34.27 13.41
CA PHE A 87 -26.02 -35.07 14.04
C PHE A 87 -25.46 -34.31 15.25
N ASN A 88 -25.28 -35.00 16.36
CA ASN A 88 -24.94 -34.39 17.65
C ASN A 88 -23.98 -35.28 18.46
N ASP A 89 -23.59 -34.80 19.63
CA ASP A 89 -22.64 -35.49 20.50
C ASP A 89 -23.10 -36.88 20.99
N GLU A 90 -24.41 -37.13 21.08
CA GLU A 90 -24.93 -38.44 21.49
C GLU A 90 -24.70 -39.49 20.38
N MET A 91 -24.98 -39.11 19.14
CA MET A 91 -24.76 -39.96 17.96
C MET A 91 -23.27 -40.14 17.66
N ALA A 92 -22.44 -39.15 17.98
CA ALA A 92 -21.00 -39.12 17.71
C ALA A 92 -20.21 -40.26 18.38
N SER A 93 -20.73 -40.85 19.45
CA SER A 93 -20.12 -42.03 20.09
C SER A 93 -19.87 -43.19 19.12
N THR A 94 -20.66 -43.29 18.05
CA THR A 94 -20.51 -44.33 17.02
C THR A 94 -19.34 -44.11 16.06
N LEU A 95 -18.70 -42.93 16.08
CA LEU A 95 -17.57 -42.65 15.18
C LEU A 95 -16.33 -43.51 15.49
N VAL A 96 -16.20 -43.99 16.74
CA VAL A 96 -15.10 -44.88 17.17
C VAL A 96 -15.07 -46.21 16.41
N ASP A 97 -16.21 -46.64 15.86
CA ASP A 97 -16.34 -47.90 15.13
C ASP A 97 -15.75 -47.85 13.71
N PHE A 98 -15.56 -46.66 13.14
CA PHE A 98 -15.19 -46.46 11.73
C PHE A 98 -13.67 -46.42 11.52
N GLN A 99 -13.01 -47.55 11.72
CA GLN A 99 -11.54 -47.69 11.71
C GLN A 99 -10.88 -47.27 10.38
N ASN A 100 -11.60 -47.38 9.27
CA ASN A 100 -11.10 -47.03 7.94
C ASN A 100 -11.48 -45.62 7.47
N LEU A 101 -12.13 -44.83 8.34
CA LEU A 101 -12.55 -43.49 7.99
C LEU A 101 -11.33 -42.58 7.79
N ARG A 102 -11.32 -41.84 6.67
CA ARG A 102 -10.25 -40.89 6.31
C ARG A 102 -10.79 -39.47 6.11
N VAL A 103 -12.04 -39.34 5.68
CA VAL A 103 -12.71 -38.06 5.44
C VAL A 103 -14.01 -38.02 6.22
N LEU A 104 -14.18 -37.00 7.07
CA LEU A 104 -15.37 -36.79 7.86
C LEU A 104 -15.87 -35.35 7.70
N ARG A 105 -17.13 -35.20 7.29
CA ARG A 105 -17.79 -33.89 7.16
C ARG A 105 -18.98 -33.80 8.10
N LEU A 106 -18.88 -32.82 9.01
CA LEU A 106 -19.85 -32.53 10.07
C LEU A 106 -20.23 -31.04 10.04
N ASP A 107 -20.04 -30.35 8.93
CA ASP A 107 -20.38 -28.93 8.85
C ASP A 107 -21.89 -28.69 9.02
N ARG A 108 -22.24 -27.66 9.80
CA ARG A 108 -23.64 -27.33 10.18
C ARG A 108 -24.35 -28.50 10.87
N THR A 109 -23.75 -28.99 11.94
CA THR A 109 -24.31 -30.03 12.84
C THR A 109 -24.22 -29.56 14.29
N ASP A 110 -24.90 -30.25 15.21
CA ASP A 110 -25.03 -29.87 16.62
C ASP A 110 -23.91 -30.47 17.50
N ILE A 111 -22.70 -30.58 16.95
CA ILE A 111 -21.54 -31.17 17.64
C ILE A 111 -20.77 -30.15 18.48
N SER A 112 -20.13 -30.64 19.55
CA SER A 112 -19.20 -29.90 20.40
C SER A 112 -17.85 -30.62 20.52
N ASP A 113 -17.00 -30.14 21.43
CA ASP A 113 -15.72 -30.80 21.78
C ASP A 113 -15.92 -32.27 22.21
N LYS A 114 -17.10 -32.61 22.74
CA LYS A 114 -17.43 -33.99 23.12
C LYS A 114 -17.42 -34.93 21.92
N ALA A 115 -18.04 -34.56 20.79
CA ALA A 115 -17.97 -35.37 19.57
C ALA A 115 -16.53 -35.60 19.09
N LEU A 116 -15.66 -34.58 19.19
CA LEU A 116 -14.27 -34.70 18.77
C LEU A 116 -13.46 -35.67 19.63
N SER A 117 -13.81 -35.84 20.91
CA SER A 117 -13.13 -36.80 21.79
C SER A 117 -13.26 -38.25 21.30
N TYR A 118 -14.34 -38.59 20.58
CA TYR A 118 -14.55 -39.91 19.97
C TYR A 118 -13.71 -40.14 18.70
N LEU A 119 -12.99 -39.12 18.23
CA LEU A 119 -12.09 -39.21 17.08
C LEU A 119 -10.62 -39.42 17.50
N HIS A 120 -10.33 -39.47 18.80
CA HIS A 120 -8.98 -39.77 19.28
C HIS A 120 -8.51 -41.15 18.81
N GLY A 121 -7.29 -41.22 18.29
CA GLY A 121 -6.73 -42.46 17.71
C GLY A 121 -7.32 -42.84 16.35
N SER A 122 -8.19 -42.02 15.76
CA SER A 122 -8.68 -42.25 14.40
C SER A 122 -7.60 -42.00 13.35
N GLU A 123 -7.73 -42.70 12.22
CA GLU A 123 -6.89 -42.52 11.04
C GLU A 123 -7.36 -41.38 10.11
N LEU A 124 -8.22 -40.48 10.62
CA LEU A 124 -8.75 -39.35 9.87
C LEU A 124 -7.63 -38.49 9.29
N LYS A 125 -7.80 -38.11 8.02
CA LYS A 125 -6.90 -37.20 7.30
C LYS A 125 -7.57 -35.85 7.04
N VAL A 126 -8.88 -35.84 6.79
CA VAL A 126 -9.64 -34.62 6.52
C VAL A 126 -10.86 -34.54 7.44
N LEU A 127 -11.00 -33.43 8.15
CA LEU A 127 -12.14 -33.14 9.01
C LEU A 127 -12.75 -31.78 8.63
N ASN A 128 -14.06 -31.72 8.46
CA ASN A 128 -14.79 -30.46 8.32
C ASN A 128 -15.80 -30.32 9.46
N ILE A 129 -15.61 -29.28 10.27
CA ILE A 129 -16.43 -28.93 11.44
C ILE A 129 -16.94 -27.49 11.34
N CYS A 130 -17.02 -26.92 10.14
CA CYS A 130 -17.48 -25.54 9.98
C CYS A 130 -18.91 -25.33 10.50
N ASN A 131 -19.20 -24.18 11.11
CA ASN A 131 -20.52 -23.86 11.68
C ASN A 131 -20.96 -24.85 12.77
N THR A 132 -20.10 -25.09 13.76
CA THR A 132 -20.38 -25.97 14.90
C THR A 132 -19.96 -25.30 16.21
N SER A 133 -20.35 -25.87 17.35
CA SER A 133 -20.03 -25.34 18.68
C SER A 133 -18.65 -25.77 19.20
N VAL A 134 -17.80 -26.35 18.34
CA VAL A 134 -16.44 -26.79 18.68
C VAL A 134 -15.57 -25.60 19.08
N THR A 135 -14.79 -25.75 20.15
CA THR A 135 -13.92 -24.72 20.71
C THR A 135 -12.43 -24.99 20.41
N PHE A 136 -11.58 -24.07 20.86
CA PHE A 136 -10.12 -24.22 20.80
C PHE A 136 -9.67 -25.51 21.49
N SER A 137 -10.25 -25.82 22.66
CA SER A 137 -9.86 -26.97 23.48
C SER A 137 -10.12 -28.29 22.76
N GLY A 138 -11.28 -28.43 22.10
CA GLY A 138 -11.62 -29.63 21.33
C GLY A 138 -10.65 -29.87 20.18
N VAL A 139 -10.37 -28.86 19.36
CA VAL A 139 -9.43 -28.99 18.24
C VAL A 139 -8.01 -29.23 18.75
N SER A 140 -7.56 -28.50 19.76
CA SER A 140 -6.22 -28.68 20.34
C SER A 140 -6.01 -30.10 20.90
N SER A 141 -7.03 -30.65 21.58
CA SER A 141 -6.98 -32.02 22.09
C SER A 141 -6.97 -33.04 20.95
N LEU A 142 -7.85 -32.88 19.96
CA LEU A 142 -7.93 -33.77 18.81
C LEU A 142 -6.59 -33.88 18.05
N LEU A 143 -5.90 -32.76 17.86
CA LEU A 143 -4.61 -32.73 17.15
C LEU A 143 -3.49 -33.47 17.88
N LYS A 144 -3.58 -33.65 19.21
CA LYS A 144 -2.59 -34.44 19.97
C LYS A 144 -2.73 -35.94 19.73
N PHE A 145 -3.94 -36.39 19.40
CA PHE A 145 -4.28 -37.82 19.33
C PHE A 145 -4.61 -38.29 17.91
N THR A 146 -4.38 -37.47 16.89
CA THR A 146 -4.67 -37.81 15.49
C THR A 146 -3.57 -37.32 14.55
N LYS A 147 -3.42 -38.00 13.41
CA LYS A 147 -2.53 -37.58 12.31
C LYS A 147 -3.33 -36.89 11.20
N LEU A 148 -4.10 -35.86 11.56
CA LEU A 148 -4.89 -35.07 10.61
C LEU A 148 -3.98 -34.34 9.61
N LYS A 149 -4.42 -34.26 8.35
CA LYS A 149 -3.74 -33.49 7.29
C LYS A 149 -4.46 -32.19 6.97
N LYS A 150 -5.78 -32.13 7.21
CA LYS A 150 -6.59 -30.95 6.94
C LYS A 150 -7.79 -30.85 7.87
N VAL A 151 -7.97 -29.69 8.48
CA VAL A 151 -9.14 -29.36 9.30
C VAL A 151 -9.78 -28.08 8.77
N TYR A 152 -11.07 -28.10 8.44
CA TYR A 152 -11.84 -26.91 8.14
C TYR A 152 -12.67 -26.53 9.37
N ALA A 153 -12.42 -25.36 9.93
CA ALA A 153 -12.97 -24.90 11.21
C ALA A 153 -13.52 -23.47 11.12
N TRP A 154 -14.12 -23.11 9.98
CA TRP A 154 -14.74 -21.80 9.78
C TRP A 154 -16.04 -21.67 10.60
N ASN A 155 -16.27 -20.51 11.22
CA ASN A 155 -17.45 -20.23 12.04
C ASN A 155 -17.69 -21.25 13.16
N THR A 156 -16.62 -21.65 13.85
CA THR A 156 -16.68 -22.43 15.09
C THR A 156 -16.63 -21.51 16.31
N ALA A 157 -16.75 -22.05 17.53
CA ALA A 157 -16.60 -21.30 18.78
C ALA A 157 -15.12 -20.95 19.13
N ILE A 158 -14.22 -21.03 18.16
CA ILE A 158 -12.79 -20.70 18.31
C ILE A 158 -12.59 -19.19 18.14
N LYS A 159 -12.18 -18.51 19.22
CA LYS A 159 -11.82 -17.09 19.21
C LYS A 159 -10.51 -16.82 18.46
N ASP A 160 -10.25 -15.58 18.07
CA ASP A 160 -9.09 -15.20 17.24
C ASP A 160 -7.74 -15.54 17.88
N GLU A 161 -7.60 -15.39 19.20
CA GLU A 161 -6.41 -15.84 19.95
C GLU A 161 -6.16 -17.34 19.76
N GLY A 162 -7.23 -18.14 19.87
CA GLY A 162 -7.18 -19.59 19.66
C GLY A 162 -6.87 -19.96 18.21
N LYS A 163 -7.34 -19.20 17.21
CA LYS A 163 -6.98 -19.39 15.79
C LYS A 163 -5.49 -19.20 15.57
N THR A 164 -4.90 -18.17 16.17
CA THR A 164 -3.46 -17.90 16.10
C THR A 164 -2.65 -19.03 16.73
N GLN A 165 -3.03 -19.47 17.93
CA GLN A 165 -2.37 -20.57 18.62
C GLN A 165 -2.45 -21.90 17.84
N LEU A 166 -3.63 -22.23 17.32
CA LEU A 166 -3.83 -23.43 16.50
C LEU A 166 -3.05 -23.38 15.18
N SER A 167 -2.94 -22.21 14.55
CA SER A 167 -2.16 -22.02 13.32
C SER A 167 -0.65 -22.22 13.56
N ALA A 168 -0.15 -21.88 14.75
CA ALA A 168 1.24 -22.11 15.14
C ALA A 168 1.57 -23.60 15.35
N LEU A 169 0.58 -24.44 15.69
CA LEU A 169 0.76 -25.89 15.83
C LEU A 169 0.93 -26.62 14.49
N GLY A 170 0.57 -25.99 13.37
CA GLY A 170 0.70 -26.58 12.04
C GLY A 170 0.25 -25.63 10.95
N SER A 171 1.20 -24.90 10.37
CA SER A 171 0.93 -24.01 9.23
C SER A 171 0.34 -24.81 8.06
N GLY A 172 -0.86 -24.45 7.61
CA GLY A 172 -1.58 -25.13 6.53
C GLY A 172 -2.44 -26.34 6.94
N LEU A 173 -2.36 -26.79 8.20
CA LEU A 173 -3.17 -27.90 8.72
C LEU A 173 -4.64 -27.48 8.93
N ILE A 174 -4.87 -26.29 9.47
CA ILE A 174 -6.20 -25.81 9.86
C ILE A 174 -6.58 -24.59 9.03
N ASN A 175 -7.76 -24.64 8.44
CA ASN A 175 -8.34 -23.58 7.64
C ASN A 175 -9.55 -22.99 8.39
N PHE A 176 -9.41 -21.75 8.85
CA PHE A 176 -10.46 -21.00 9.55
C PHE A 176 -11.31 -20.14 8.60
N GLY A 177 -11.27 -20.40 7.29
CA GLY A 177 -11.77 -19.52 6.24
C GLY A 177 -10.73 -18.48 5.81
N THR A 178 -11.17 -17.50 5.00
CA THR A 178 -10.39 -16.30 4.74
C THR A 178 -10.43 -15.44 6.00
N SER A 179 -9.42 -15.58 6.86
CA SER A 179 -9.21 -14.68 7.98
C SER A 179 -9.14 -13.23 7.48
N ASN A 180 -9.28 -12.26 8.38
CA ASN A 180 -9.20 -10.81 8.18
C ASN A 180 -8.00 -10.28 7.35
N LEU A 181 -7.15 -11.14 6.79
CA LEU A 181 -6.17 -10.86 5.75
C LEU A 181 -6.78 -10.33 4.44
N PHE A 182 -8.08 -10.53 4.20
CA PHE A 182 -8.78 -9.91 3.06
C PHE A 182 -9.52 -8.61 3.40
N SER A 183 -9.50 -8.16 4.66
CA SER A 183 -9.77 -6.76 4.95
C SER A 183 -8.46 -5.99 4.81
N GLU A 184 -7.91 -5.90 3.60
CA GLU A 184 -6.98 -4.81 3.33
C GLU A 184 -7.74 -3.53 3.66
N LYS A 185 -7.32 -2.84 4.71
CA LYS A 185 -7.83 -1.51 5.00
C LYS A 185 -7.53 -0.67 3.77
N LEU A 186 -8.58 -0.32 3.04
CA LEU A 186 -8.44 0.55 1.89
C LEU A 186 -7.77 1.86 2.33
N SER A 187 -6.84 2.34 1.52
CA SER A 187 -6.16 3.62 1.76
C SER A 187 -6.99 4.76 1.21
N LEU A 188 -7.08 5.84 2.00
CA LEU A 188 -7.73 7.06 1.57
C LEU A 188 -6.84 7.83 0.58
N ARG A 189 -7.47 8.54 -0.36
CA ARG A 189 -6.77 9.50 -1.21
C ARG A 189 -6.38 10.74 -0.39
N ALA A 190 -5.22 11.32 -0.70
CA ALA A 190 -4.80 12.60 -0.14
C ALA A 190 -5.82 13.69 -0.48
N PRO A 191 -6.10 14.62 0.45
CA PRO A 191 -7.01 15.72 0.18
C PRO A 191 -6.43 16.63 -0.90
N GLU A 192 -7.23 17.00 -1.90
CA GLU A 192 -6.80 17.85 -3.00
C GLU A 192 -7.10 19.32 -2.68
N ILE A 193 -6.13 20.21 -2.89
CA ILE A 193 -6.27 21.63 -2.58
C ILE A 193 -6.84 22.39 -3.78
N ASN A 194 -8.00 23.01 -3.58
CA ASN A 194 -8.64 23.93 -4.51
C ASN A 194 -8.05 25.34 -4.35
N SER A 195 -6.86 25.55 -4.91
CA SER A 195 -6.27 26.89 -5.03
C SER A 195 -5.56 27.08 -6.37
N LEU A 196 -5.99 28.08 -7.12
CA LEU A 196 -5.37 28.45 -8.40
C LEU A 196 -4.01 29.14 -8.22
N ASN A 197 -3.83 29.86 -7.11
CA ASN A 197 -2.61 30.64 -6.83
C ASN A 197 -1.94 30.17 -5.53
N LYS A 198 -0.61 30.10 -5.56
CA LYS A 198 0.24 29.81 -4.39
C LYS A 198 0.93 31.05 -3.83
N ILE A 199 0.85 32.17 -4.52
CA ILE A 199 1.41 33.47 -4.13
C ILE A 199 0.24 34.46 -3.99
N PHE A 200 0.20 35.25 -2.91
CA PHE A 200 -0.88 36.19 -2.61
C PHE A 200 -0.38 37.47 -1.94
N ASP A 201 -1.07 38.60 -2.13
CA ASP A 201 -0.63 39.89 -1.59
C ASP A 201 -1.19 40.18 -0.18
N ASP A 202 -2.51 40.09 0.02
CA ASP A 202 -3.16 40.39 1.32
C ASP A 202 -3.44 39.11 2.13
N SER A 203 -4.41 38.34 1.64
CA SER A 203 -4.79 37.04 2.21
C SER A 203 -5.29 36.10 1.12
N ILE A 204 -5.29 34.79 1.42
CA ILE A 204 -5.85 33.76 0.53
C ILE A 204 -6.71 32.79 1.34
N TYR A 205 -7.75 32.26 0.71
CA TYR A 205 -8.54 31.17 1.25
C TYR A 205 -8.12 29.85 0.62
N VAL A 206 -7.67 28.92 1.46
CA VAL A 206 -7.34 27.56 1.05
C VAL A 206 -8.55 26.67 1.31
N SER A 207 -9.02 26.00 0.27
CA SER A 207 -10.11 25.04 0.37
C SER A 207 -9.67 23.69 -0.16
N PHE A 208 -10.32 22.62 0.30
CA PHE A 208 -10.08 21.27 -0.21
C PHE A 208 -11.27 20.81 -1.04
N GLU A 209 -11.03 19.94 -2.01
CA GLU A 209 -12.10 19.22 -2.70
C GLU A 209 -12.92 18.39 -1.70
N GLU A 210 -14.22 18.29 -1.96
CA GLU A 210 -15.11 17.52 -1.11
C GLU A 210 -14.82 16.01 -1.25
N PRO A 211 -14.56 15.30 -0.14
CA PRO A 211 -14.30 13.86 -0.18
C PRO A 211 -15.51 13.10 -0.76
N GLN A 212 -15.26 12.26 -1.76
CA GLN A 212 -16.31 11.45 -2.41
C GLN A 212 -16.86 10.33 -1.50
N ILE A 213 -16.14 9.99 -0.42
CA ILE A 213 -16.52 8.96 0.54
C ILE A 213 -17.04 9.64 1.81
N LYS A 214 -18.22 9.23 2.26
CA LYS A 214 -18.86 9.75 3.48
C LYS A 214 -18.01 9.49 4.74
N ASN A 215 -18.11 10.40 5.70
CA ASN A 215 -17.47 10.33 7.02
C ASN A 215 -15.93 10.30 6.98
N ILE A 216 -15.32 11.03 6.05
CA ILE A 216 -13.88 11.32 6.07
C ILE A 216 -13.68 12.69 6.72
N ASN A 217 -12.69 12.78 7.62
CA ASN A 217 -12.22 14.05 8.16
C ASN A 217 -10.89 14.42 7.51
N ILE A 218 -10.79 15.64 7.00
CA ILE A 218 -9.50 16.22 6.58
C ILE A 218 -8.91 16.91 7.79
N HIS A 219 -7.76 16.43 8.26
CA HIS A 219 -6.98 17.06 9.32
C HIS A 219 -5.82 17.83 8.70
N PHE A 220 -5.53 19.03 9.22
CA PHE A 220 -4.50 19.90 8.67
C PHE A 220 -3.66 20.61 9.75
N THR A 221 -2.50 21.09 9.32
CA THR A 221 -1.56 21.92 10.11
C THR A 221 -1.03 23.04 9.21
N LEU A 222 -0.62 24.15 9.83
CA LEU A 222 -0.09 25.35 9.15
C LEU A 222 1.35 25.69 9.54
N ASP A 223 1.89 24.96 10.54
CA ASP A 223 3.22 25.16 11.11
C ASP A 223 4.27 24.19 10.54
N GLY A 224 3.87 23.34 9.57
CA GLY A 224 4.72 22.33 8.96
C GLY A 224 4.80 20.98 9.70
N SER A 225 4.15 20.83 10.86
CA SER A 225 4.04 19.54 11.55
C SER A 225 3.15 18.56 10.79
N GLU A 226 3.35 17.24 10.95
CA GLU A 226 2.53 16.25 10.23
C GLU A 226 1.12 16.15 10.85
N PRO A 227 0.04 16.30 10.05
CA PRO A 227 -1.33 16.22 10.56
C PRO A 227 -1.68 14.79 11.02
N ASN A 228 -2.34 14.71 12.16
CA ASN A 228 -2.86 13.47 12.74
C ASN A 228 -4.30 13.69 13.26
N LYS A 229 -4.89 12.65 13.85
CA LYS A 229 -6.28 12.68 14.36
C LYS A 229 -6.56 13.79 15.40
N ASN A 230 -5.53 14.31 16.06
CA ASN A 230 -5.65 15.40 17.04
C ASN A 230 -5.42 16.79 16.42
N SER A 231 -4.95 16.87 15.17
CA SER A 231 -4.77 18.13 14.45
C SER A 231 -6.13 18.76 14.10
N ALA A 232 -6.13 20.05 13.75
CA ALA A 232 -7.34 20.78 13.41
C ALA A 232 -8.08 20.12 12.23
N THR A 233 -9.40 19.96 12.36
CA THR A 233 -10.25 19.40 11.29
C THR A 233 -10.76 20.51 10.38
N TYR A 234 -10.65 20.33 9.06
CA TYR A 234 -11.19 21.23 8.06
C TYR A 234 -12.72 21.22 8.08
N LYS A 235 -13.33 22.40 8.28
CA LYS A 235 -14.79 22.60 8.27
C LYS A 235 -15.25 23.69 7.30
N LYS A 236 -14.34 24.61 6.95
CA LYS A 236 -14.58 25.75 6.07
C LYS A 236 -13.23 26.25 5.53
N PRO A 237 -13.21 27.03 4.43
CA PRO A 237 -11.97 27.58 3.87
C PRO A 237 -11.07 28.25 4.91
N ILE A 238 -9.78 27.91 4.86
CA ILE A 238 -8.75 28.38 5.79
C ILE A 238 -8.21 29.71 5.27
N LYS A 239 -8.36 30.78 6.05
CA LYS A 239 -7.76 32.08 5.70
C LYS A 239 -6.30 32.10 6.11
N LEU A 240 -5.40 32.31 5.14
CA LEU A 240 -3.98 32.56 5.38
C LEU A 240 -3.70 34.06 5.22
N ASN A 241 -3.02 34.65 6.21
CA ASN A 241 -2.60 36.05 6.18
C ASN A 241 -1.09 36.21 6.05
N ASN A 242 -0.33 35.11 6.11
CA ASN A 242 1.13 35.05 6.05
C ASN A 242 1.54 33.81 5.23
N SER A 243 2.79 33.78 4.76
CA SER A 243 3.37 32.57 4.17
C SER A 243 3.23 31.39 5.14
N SER A 244 2.78 30.23 4.67
CA SER A 244 2.51 29.07 5.52
C SER A 244 2.57 27.78 4.72
N THR A 245 3.07 26.72 5.35
CA THR A 245 3.00 25.36 4.80
C THR A 245 1.69 24.74 5.24
N VAL A 246 0.78 24.52 4.29
CA VAL A 246 -0.45 23.76 4.54
C VAL A 246 -0.13 22.29 4.35
N LYS A 247 -0.21 21.51 5.42
CA LYS A 247 -0.19 20.03 5.34
C LYS A 247 -1.56 19.50 5.68
N ALA A 248 -2.04 18.51 4.93
CA ALA A 248 -3.35 17.92 5.15
C ALA A 248 -3.37 16.41 4.89
N LYS A 249 -4.23 15.70 5.63
CA LYS A 249 -4.41 14.25 5.55
C LYS A 249 -5.87 13.86 5.75
N SER A 250 -6.35 12.93 4.95
CA SER A 250 -7.67 12.32 5.09
C SER A 250 -7.60 11.18 6.12
N ILE A 251 -8.46 11.21 7.13
CA ILE A 251 -8.50 10.22 8.22
C ILE A 251 -9.94 9.72 8.39
N LYS A 252 -10.09 8.39 8.52
CA LYS A 252 -11.36 7.70 8.78
C LYS A 252 -11.11 6.39 9.53
N ASP A 253 -11.90 6.13 10.56
CA ASP A 253 -11.81 4.89 11.33
C ASP A 253 -12.06 3.66 10.44
N GLY A 254 -11.22 2.63 10.63
CA GLY A 254 -11.28 1.40 9.84
C GLY A 254 -10.59 1.47 8.47
N TRP A 255 -10.04 2.61 8.06
CA TRP A 255 -9.28 2.80 6.83
C TRP A 255 -7.79 3.03 7.14
N LEU A 256 -6.92 2.92 6.13
CA LEU A 256 -5.58 3.50 6.21
C LEU A 256 -5.70 4.99 5.86
N ASP A 257 -5.08 5.85 6.66
CA ASP A 257 -5.00 7.27 6.36
C ASP A 257 -4.39 7.50 4.96
N SER A 258 -4.65 8.67 4.39
CA SER A 258 -4.00 9.05 3.14
C SER A 258 -2.51 9.35 3.31
N SER A 259 -1.79 9.49 2.20
CA SER A 259 -0.55 10.27 2.21
C SER A 259 -0.82 11.72 2.62
N VAL A 260 0.21 12.41 3.08
CA VAL A 260 0.15 13.84 3.43
C VAL A 260 0.23 14.65 2.13
N GLU A 261 -0.75 15.52 1.91
CA GLU A 261 -0.65 16.61 0.93
C GLU A 261 0.10 17.77 1.59
N GLU A 262 1.09 18.33 0.91
CA GLU A 262 1.91 19.44 1.41
C GLU A 262 2.07 20.52 0.34
N VAL A 263 1.58 21.73 0.63
CA VAL A 263 1.72 22.89 -0.26
C VAL A 263 2.16 24.11 0.54
N MET A 264 3.21 24.77 0.05
CA MET A 264 3.65 26.07 0.56
C MET A 264 2.90 27.19 -0.14
N PHE A 265 2.33 28.10 0.66
CA PHE A 265 1.74 29.35 0.19
C PHE A 265 2.63 30.52 0.60
N PHE A 266 2.84 31.46 -0.32
CA PHE A 266 3.73 32.59 -0.12
C PHE A 266 2.96 33.90 -0.11
N LYS A 267 3.16 34.70 0.93
CA LYS A 267 2.73 36.09 0.94
C LYS A 267 3.77 36.95 0.24
N ASN A 268 3.35 37.66 -0.81
CA ASN A 268 4.15 38.71 -1.41
C ASN A 268 4.07 39.96 -0.52
N ASN A 269 5.10 40.15 0.29
CA ASN A 269 5.25 41.35 1.14
C ASN A 269 5.83 42.55 0.38
N ASN A 270 5.99 42.44 -0.94
CA ASN A 270 6.53 43.48 -1.82
C ASN A 270 7.89 44.02 -1.37
N TYR A 271 8.78 43.17 -0.86
CA TYR A 271 10.11 43.62 -0.37
C TYR A 271 11.06 44.09 -1.47
N VAL A 272 10.84 43.68 -2.72
CA VAL A 272 11.72 44.00 -3.86
C VAL A 272 11.46 45.42 -4.35
N ILE A 273 12.52 46.23 -4.46
CA ILE A 273 12.48 47.59 -5.02
C ILE A 273 12.85 47.53 -6.50
N ASP A 274 14.01 46.94 -6.79
CA ASP A 274 14.51 46.71 -8.13
C ASP A 274 15.43 45.49 -8.13
N TYR A 275 15.74 44.99 -9.32
CA TYR A 275 16.68 43.90 -9.50
C TYR A 275 17.42 44.03 -10.82
N LYS A 276 18.55 43.33 -10.91
CA LYS A 276 19.35 43.23 -12.13
C LYS A 276 19.89 41.82 -12.29
N VAL A 277 19.38 41.08 -13.28
CA VAL A 277 19.98 39.81 -13.67
C VAL A 277 21.32 40.10 -14.38
N LYS A 278 22.39 39.45 -13.93
CA LYS A 278 23.76 39.73 -14.43
C LYS A 278 24.10 38.94 -15.68
N ASN A 279 23.63 37.70 -15.75
CA ASN A 279 23.95 36.80 -16.84
C ASN A 279 22.88 36.89 -17.91
N LYS A 280 23.28 37.14 -19.16
CA LYS A 280 22.36 37.08 -20.29
C LYS A 280 21.85 35.67 -20.50
N THR A 281 20.53 35.54 -20.67
CA THR A 281 19.86 34.32 -21.09
C THR A 281 20.34 33.90 -22.49
N GLU A 282 20.28 32.61 -22.76
CA GLU A 282 20.58 32.11 -24.10
C GLU A 282 19.43 32.49 -25.04
N LYS A 283 19.76 32.96 -26.24
CA LYS A 283 18.76 33.56 -27.14
C LYS A 283 17.86 32.54 -27.80
N LYS A 284 18.28 31.27 -27.90
CA LYS A 284 17.55 30.23 -28.61
C LYS A 284 17.52 28.94 -27.80
N TYR A 285 16.32 28.45 -27.55
CA TYR A 285 16.07 27.16 -26.92
C TYR A 285 14.88 26.49 -27.58
N SER A 286 15.05 25.30 -28.12
CA SER A 286 13.99 24.61 -28.84
C SER A 286 13.41 23.47 -27.99
N ILE A 287 12.13 23.60 -27.61
CA ILE A 287 11.37 22.55 -26.89
C ILE A 287 10.73 21.56 -27.88
N SER A 288 10.66 21.91 -29.16
CA SER A 288 10.16 21.03 -30.23
C SER A 288 10.73 21.43 -31.58
N HIS A 289 10.85 20.48 -32.52
CA HIS A 289 11.33 20.75 -33.88
C HIS A 289 10.55 21.93 -34.48
N LYS A 290 11.29 22.96 -34.93
CA LYS A 290 10.82 24.19 -35.61
C LYS A 290 10.36 25.35 -34.72
N ILE A 291 10.45 25.28 -33.40
CA ILE A 291 10.14 26.43 -32.52
C ILE A 291 11.37 26.79 -31.67
N ASP A 292 11.93 27.97 -31.91
CA ASP A 292 12.96 28.59 -31.05
C ASP A 292 12.26 29.48 -30.01
N LEU A 293 12.40 29.13 -28.73
CA LEU A 293 12.07 30.02 -27.62
C LEU A 293 13.22 30.97 -27.36
N THR A 294 12.89 32.24 -27.17
CA THR A 294 13.84 33.26 -26.74
C THR A 294 13.43 33.76 -25.36
N TYR A 295 14.31 33.63 -24.36
CA TYR A 295 14.12 34.20 -23.03
C TYR A 295 14.65 35.64 -22.94
N VAL A 296 14.68 36.35 -24.07
CA VAL A 296 15.09 37.76 -24.15
C VAL A 296 14.00 38.60 -23.47
N ASP A 297 14.42 39.51 -22.59
CA ASP A 297 13.55 40.41 -21.81
C ASP A 297 12.52 39.72 -20.89
N ASN A 298 12.76 38.45 -20.55
CA ASN A 298 11.86 37.67 -19.70
C ASN A 298 12.21 37.73 -18.20
N GLU A 299 13.01 38.73 -17.77
CA GLU A 299 13.50 38.79 -16.38
C GLU A 299 12.37 39.01 -15.37
N LYS A 300 11.26 39.62 -15.80
CA LYS A 300 10.10 39.91 -14.95
C LYS A 300 9.44 38.70 -14.34
N VAL A 301 9.58 37.51 -14.94
CA VAL A 301 8.91 36.31 -14.44
C VAL A 301 9.35 35.99 -13.01
N ILE A 302 10.62 36.25 -12.67
CA ILE A 302 11.17 35.94 -11.34
C ILE A 302 10.55 36.75 -10.20
N PHE A 303 9.72 37.75 -10.50
CA PHE A 303 8.98 38.60 -9.56
C PHE A 303 7.57 38.97 -10.05
N ASP A 304 6.93 38.15 -10.90
CA ASP A 304 5.58 38.44 -11.40
C ASP A 304 4.45 37.82 -10.57
N ASN A 305 4.81 37.14 -9.46
CA ASN A 305 3.90 36.45 -8.56
C ASN A 305 3.12 35.30 -9.24
N LYS A 306 3.62 34.75 -10.34
CA LYS A 306 2.99 33.64 -11.07
C LYS A 306 3.93 32.46 -11.14
N LYS A 307 3.46 31.34 -10.59
CA LYS A 307 4.13 30.05 -10.74
C LYS A 307 4.17 29.64 -12.21
N GLY A 308 5.30 29.07 -12.60
CA GLY A 308 5.55 28.65 -13.96
C GLY A 308 4.64 27.49 -14.40
N TYR A 309 4.25 27.52 -15.67
CA TYR A 309 3.42 26.48 -16.27
C TYR A 309 4.22 25.20 -16.51
N ARG A 310 3.53 24.06 -16.64
CA ARG A 310 4.18 22.79 -16.96
C ARG A 310 4.65 22.75 -18.42
N VAL A 311 5.95 22.54 -18.61
CA VAL A 311 6.56 22.59 -19.95
C VAL A 311 6.97 21.19 -20.42
N TYR A 312 6.50 20.83 -21.61
CA TYR A 312 6.80 19.58 -22.33
C TYR A 312 6.81 19.83 -23.85
N LYS A 313 7.24 18.84 -24.63
CA LYS A 313 7.24 18.92 -26.10
C LYS A 313 5.84 19.22 -26.62
N GLY A 314 5.68 20.37 -27.30
CA GLY A 314 4.38 20.85 -27.81
C GLY A 314 3.69 21.92 -26.95
N THR A 315 4.29 22.33 -25.83
CA THR A 315 3.81 23.47 -25.03
C THR A 315 3.89 24.78 -25.84
N SER A 316 2.89 25.66 -25.67
CA SER A 316 2.87 26.97 -26.33
C SER A 316 4.04 27.86 -25.86
N ILE A 317 4.43 28.82 -26.71
CA ILE A 317 5.52 29.76 -26.40
C ILE A 317 5.19 30.58 -25.15
N GLU A 318 3.92 30.99 -25.00
CA GLU A 318 3.45 31.76 -23.85
C GLU A 318 3.64 30.99 -22.54
N ASN A 319 3.21 29.73 -22.51
CA ASN A 319 3.36 28.87 -21.33
C ASN A 319 4.83 28.52 -21.05
N ALA A 320 5.67 28.37 -22.07
CA ALA A 320 7.09 28.15 -21.86
C ALA A 320 7.81 29.41 -21.34
N LYS A 321 7.33 30.61 -21.71
CA LYS A 321 7.83 31.91 -21.25
C LYS A 321 7.46 32.25 -19.81
N THR A 322 6.73 31.40 -19.08
CA THR A 322 6.60 31.58 -17.61
C THR A 322 7.88 31.21 -16.86
N TRP A 323 8.93 30.77 -17.57
CA TRP A 323 10.22 30.40 -17.00
C TRP A 323 11.34 31.25 -17.60
N MET A 324 12.42 31.41 -16.85
CA MET A 324 13.68 32.01 -17.28
C MET A 324 14.77 30.93 -17.29
N GLY A 325 15.38 30.71 -18.46
CA GLY A 325 16.38 29.65 -18.68
C GLY A 325 17.82 30.14 -18.83
N PHE A 326 18.77 29.44 -18.21
CA PHE A 326 20.21 29.72 -18.33
C PHE A 326 20.98 28.49 -18.84
N TYR A 327 21.55 28.60 -20.04
CA TYR A 327 22.35 27.55 -20.67
C TYR A 327 23.82 27.66 -20.30
N LYS A 328 24.40 26.63 -19.67
CA LYS A 328 25.81 26.57 -19.24
C LYS A 328 26.27 27.72 -18.32
N LYS A 329 25.34 28.54 -17.84
CA LYS A 329 25.60 29.72 -17.01
C LYS A 329 24.83 29.58 -15.71
N ASP A 330 25.40 30.18 -14.68
CA ASP A 330 24.72 30.35 -13.42
C ASP A 330 23.61 31.39 -13.57
N PHE A 331 22.58 31.28 -12.75
CA PHE A 331 21.67 32.39 -12.53
C PHE A 331 22.29 33.29 -11.47
N VAL A 332 22.38 34.58 -11.77
CA VAL A 332 22.92 35.58 -10.84
C VAL A 332 22.03 36.80 -10.94
N VAL A 333 21.40 37.16 -9.83
CA VAL A 333 20.57 38.38 -9.72
C VAL A 333 21.03 39.19 -8.51
N ASP A 334 21.22 40.50 -8.72
CA ASP A 334 21.34 41.46 -7.63
C ASP A 334 19.94 42.05 -7.38
N VAL A 335 19.51 42.13 -6.12
CA VAL A 335 18.18 42.61 -5.73
C VAL A 335 18.35 43.69 -4.67
N ASN A 336 17.71 44.84 -4.89
CA ASN A 336 17.57 45.88 -3.89
C ASN A 336 16.24 45.68 -3.14
N LEU A 337 16.32 45.69 -1.81
CA LEU A 337 15.24 45.32 -0.90
C LEU A 337 14.90 46.47 0.04
N ARG A 338 13.61 46.64 0.33
CA ARG A 338 13.11 47.43 1.46
C ARG A 338 12.79 46.51 2.63
N ASN A 339 12.86 47.04 3.85
CA ASN A 339 12.50 46.32 5.08
C ASN A 339 13.20 44.95 5.21
N SER A 340 14.48 44.87 4.83
CA SER A 340 15.22 43.61 4.77
C SER A 340 15.31 42.91 6.13
N ASN A 341 15.23 43.66 7.23
CA ASN A 341 15.16 43.15 8.59
C ASN A 341 13.92 42.30 8.91
N LYS A 342 12.89 42.31 8.04
CA LYS A 342 11.68 41.48 8.20
C LYS A 342 11.71 40.18 7.38
N ILE A 343 12.78 39.97 6.60
CA ILE A 343 12.92 38.81 5.72
C ILE A 343 13.70 37.73 6.46
N ASN A 344 13.06 36.58 6.64
CA ASN A 344 13.65 35.42 7.32
C ASN A 344 13.94 34.27 6.36
N PHE A 345 13.23 34.24 5.23
CA PHE A 345 13.34 33.19 4.24
C PHE A 345 13.42 33.75 2.83
N LEU A 346 14.13 32.99 2.00
CA LEU A 346 14.17 33.17 0.56
C LEU A 346 13.80 31.85 -0.08
N THR A 347 12.93 31.91 -1.08
CA THR A 347 12.54 30.75 -1.87
C THR A 347 12.85 30.99 -3.33
N LEU A 348 13.61 30.07 -3.94
CA LEU A 348 13.81 30.03 -5.39
C LEU A 348 13.03 28.84 -5.96
N SER A 349 12.12 29.12 -6.88
CA SER A 349 11.32 28.11 -7.55
C SER A 349 11.95 27.70 -8.87
N MET A 350 12.01 26.38 -9.12
CA MET A 350 12.76 25.82 -10.23
C MET A 350 12.07 24.62 -10.88
N LEU A 351 12.43 24.37 -12.13
CA LEU A 351 11.97 23.25 -12.96
C LEU A 351 13.13 22.32 -13.33
N GLU A 352 12.94 21.02 -13.12
CA GLU A 352 13.75 19.95 -13.70
C GLU A 352 12.91 19.12 -14.69
N ASN A 353 13.45 18.92 -15.90
CA ASN A 353 12.87 18.12 -16.97
C ASN A 353 14.00 17.66 -17.90
N LEU A 354 14.22 16.35 -18.02
CA LEU A 354 15.40 15.83 -18.72
C LEU A 354 15.26 15.86 -20.24
N ASP A 355 14.05 15.78 -20.79
CA ASP A 355 13.80 16.02 -22.22
C ASP A 355 14.19 17.44 -22.60
N MET A 356 13.97 18.38 -21.69
CA MET A 356 14.35 19.77 -21.82
C MET A 356 15.85 20.04 -21.55
N MET A 357 16.62 19.02 -21.15
CA MET A 357 18.00 19.17 -20.69
C MET A 357 18.10 20.12 -19.47
N ALA A 358 17.02 20.26 -18.72
CA ALA A 358 16.87 21.12 -17.55
C ALA A 358 17.04 20.31 -16.28
N ILE A 359 17.93 20.74 -15.39
CA ILE A 359 18.17 20.11 -14.08
C ILE A 359 18.26 21.17 -12.99
N PHE A 360 18.03 20.77 -11.75
CA PHE A 360 18.28 21.64 -10.62
C PHE A 360 19.78 22.02 -10.53
N PRO A 361 20.11 23.18 -9.95
CA PRO A 361 21.50 23.64 -9.81
C PRO A 361 22.24 22.79 -8.77
N LYS A 362 23.58 22.86 -8.76
CA LYS A 362 24.43 22.21 -7.75
C LYS A 362 24.07 22.68 -6.34
N ARG A 363 23.79 23.97 -6.23
CA ARG A 363 23.53 24.69 -4.99
C ARG A 363 22.97 26.07 -5.29
N ILE A 364 22.34 26.65 -4.29
CA ILE A 364 21.90 28.05 -4.26
C ILE A 364 22.72 28.76 -3.19
N GLU A 365 23.29 29.92 -3.52
CA GLU A 365 24.09 30.75 -2.64
C GLU A 365 23.44 32.13 -2.50
N ILE A 366 23.52 32.69 -1.29
CA ILE A 366 22.95 34.00 -0.96
C ILE A 366 24.07 34.86 -0.41
N TYR A 367 24.18 36.09 -0.93
CA TYR A 367 25.16 37.07 -0.52
C TYR A 367 24.49 38.38 -0.12
N GLY A 368 24.99 39.03 0.92
CA GLY A 368 24.65 40.40 1.29
C GLY A 368 25.74 41.36 0.87
N PHE A 369 25.39 42.54 0.37
CA PHE A 369 26.35 43.59 0.06
C PHE A 369 26.53 44.51 1.26
N SER A 370 27.75 44.59 1.78
CA SER A 370 28.12 45.50 2.86
C SER A 370 29.59 45.91 2.71
N ASN A 371 29.93 47.14 3.11
CA ASN A 371 31.30 47.67 3.04
C ASN A 371 31.96 47.48 1.66
N ASN A 372 31.21 47.78 0.59
CA ASN A 372 31.63 47.61 -0.81
C ASN A 372 32.04 46.19 -1.22
N LYS A 373 31.62 45.17 -0.47
CA LYS A 373 31.94 43.76 -0.72
C LYS A 373 30.70 42.88 -0.61
N TRP A 374 30.75 41.75 -1.32
CA TRP A 374 29.75 40.69 -1.21
C TRP A 374 30.17 39.70 -0.12
N ILE A 375 29.30 39.49 0.85
CA ILE A 375 29.51 38.57 1.98
C ILE A 375 28.54 37.42 1.83
N LYS A 376 29.03 36.18 1.82
CA LYS A 376 28.17 34.99 1.73
C LYS A 376 27.39 34.82 3.04
N LEU A 377 26.06 34.76 2.94
CA LEU A 377 25.16 34.64 4.09
C LEU A 377 24.69 33.21 4.30
N ASN A 378 24.36 32.51 3.21
CA ASN A 378 23.92 31.12 3.28
C ASN A 378 24.19 30.37 1.96
N GLU A 379 24.16 29.04 2.02
CA GLU A 379 24.19 28.14 0.88
C GLU A 379 23.30 26.92 1.14
N LYS A 380 22.57 26.50 0.11
CA LYS A 380 21.88 25.21 0.10
C LYS A 380 22.43 24.34 -1.02
N LYS A 381 23.10 23.25 -0.66
CA LYS A 381 23.48 22.19 -1.61
C LYS A 381 22.23 21.42 -2.04
N ILE A 382 22.16 21.11 -3.34
CA ILE A 382 21.03 20.40 -3.92
C ILE A 382 21.52 19.06 -4.44
N SER A 383 20.94 18.00 -3.89
CA SER A 383 21.20 16.63 -4.34
C SER A 383 20.50 16.36 -5.66
N LEU A 384 21.13 15.54 -6.49
CA LEU A 384 20.52 15.04 -7.73
C LEU A 384 19.30 14.18 -7.42
N GLN A 385 18.33 14.15 -8.35
CA GLN A 385 17.22 13.22 -8.25
C GLN A 385 17.71 11.77 -8.37
N SER A 386 17.09 10.87 -7.60
CA SER A 386 17.47 9.45 -7.57
C SER A 386 16.93 8.65 -8.75
N HIS A 387 15.71 8.98 -9.22
CA HIS A 387 15.03 8.28 -10.33
C HIS A 387 14.13 9.23 -11.15
N PRO A 388 14.68 10.27 -11.80
CA PRO A 388 13.89 11.18 -12.62
C PRO A 388 13.38 10.50 -13.90
N ASP A 389 12.08 10.59 -14.20
CA ASP A 389 11.52 10.23 -15.52
C ASP A 389 11.78 11.38 -16.49
N GLU A 390 12.26 11.05 -17.70
CA GLU A 390 12.68 12.06 -18.68
C GLU A 390 11.53 12.95 -19.16
N ARG A 391 10.29 12.44 -19.11
CA ARG A 391 9.08 13.10 -19.64
C ARG A 391 8.32 13.89 -18.57
N ILE A 392 8.69 13.75 -17.30
CA ILE A 392 8.01 14.41 -16.18
C ILE A 392 8.72 15.73 -15.85
N SER A 393 7.91 16.76 -15.63
CA SER A 393 8.37 18.04 -15.09
C SER A 393 8.26 18.04 -13.58
N TYR A 394 9.39 18.22 -12.91
CA TYR A 394 9.48 18.31 -11.47
C TYR A 394 9.62 19.78 -11.06
N PHE A 395 8.65 20.29 -10.31
CA PHE A 395 8.68 21.64 -9.74
C PHE A 395 9.16 21.56 -8.31
N LYS A 396 10.09 22.45 -7.94
CA LYS A 396 10.58 22.49 -6.58
C LYS A 396 10.88 23.90 -6.12
N ASP A 397 10.36 24.20 -4.93
CA ASP A 397 10.63 25.41 -4.19
C ASP A 397 11.79 25.16 -3.23
N PHE A 398 12.93 25.81 -3.47
CA PHE A 398 14.10 25.73 -2.60
C PHE A 398 14.09 26.90 -1.62
N THR A 399 13.65 26.62 -0.39
CA THR A 399 13.66 27.60 0.70
C THR A 399 14.97 27.56 1.50
N LEU A 400 15.54 28.74 1.75
CA LEU A 400 16.73 28.97 2.56
C LEU A 400 16.40 29.98 3.67
N PRO A 401 16.77 29.71 4.93
CA PRO A 401 16.72 30.72 5.98
C PRO A 401 17.79 31.80 5.74
N VAL A 402 17.48 33.05 6.04
CA VAL A 402 18.40 34.20 5.88
C VAL A 402 18.19 35.20 7.00
N SER A 403 19.22 35.99 7.28
CA SER A 403 19.11 37.19 8.12
C SER A 403 19.66 38.37 7.34
N LEU A 404 18.78 39.31 6.97
CA LEU A 404 19.10 40.45 6.10
C LEU A 404 19.08 41.79 6.83
N ASN A 405 19.19 41.78 8.17
CA ASN A 405 19.09 42.98 9.03
C ASN A 405 19.95 44.17 8.56
N ASN A 406 21.13 43.90 8.02
CA ASN A 406 22.09 44.92 7.59
C ASN A 406 22.35 44.91 6.08
N TYR A 407 21.48 44.25 5.30
CA TYR A 407 21.69 44.03 3.87
C TYR A 407 20.45 44.45 3.07
N SER A 408 20.43 45.70 2.60
CA SER A 408 19.41 46.19 1.66
C SER A 408 19.68 45.77 0.21
N LYS A 409 20.87 45.25 -0.08
CA LYS A 409 21.24 44.74 -1.40
C LYS A 409 21.78 43.32 -1.26
N VAL A 410 21.15 42.39 -1.97
CA VAL A 410 21.48 40.96 -1.92
C VAL A 410 21.77 40.42 -3.30
N ARG A 411 22.53 39.32 -3.36
CA ARG A 411 22.78 38.56 -4.58
C ARG A 411 22.42 37.11 -4.36
N ILE A 412 21.65 36.59 -5.30
CA ILE A 412 21.26 35.19 -5.35
C ILE A 412 22.01 34.55 -6.51
N VAL A 413 22.65 33.41 -6.24
CA VAL A 413 23.35 32.61 -7.24
C VAL A 413 22.80 31.20 -7.23
N ALA A 414 22.22 30.75 -8.35
CA ALA A 414 21.97 29.33 -8.57
C ALA A 414 23.07 28.77 -9.48
N VAL A 415 23.95 27.96 -8.90
CA VAL A 415 25.19 27.49 -9.54
C VAL A 415 24.87 26.31 -10.45
N ASN A 416 25.04 26.49 -11.75
CA ASN A 416 24.72 25.51 -12.76
C ASN A 416 25.75 24.37 -12.77
N HIS A 417 25.30 23.18 -13.19
CA HIS A 417 26.22 22.08 -13.47
C HIS A 417 27.10 22.33 -14.69
N GLN A 418 26.65 23.19 -15.60
CA GLN A 418 27.20 23.49 -16.94
C GLN A 418 27.11 22.32 -17.92
N LYS A 419 27.51 21.13 -17.48
CA LYS A 419 27.26 19.84 -18.13
C LYS A 419 26.50 18.93 -17.18
N PHE A 420 25.75 17.98 -17.75
CA PHE A 420 25.06 16.98 -16.94
C PHE A 420 26.05 16.26 -16.00
N PRO A 421 25.69 16.08 -14.72
CA PRO A 421 26.54 15.39 -13.75
C PRO A 421 26.90 13.97 -14.19
N ASN A 422 28.09 13.52 -13.78
CA ASN A 422 28.49 12.13 -13.93
C ASN A 422 27.76 11.24 -12.90
N ALA A 423 26.47 11.01 -13.11
CA ALA A 423 25.62 10.17 -12.26
C ALA A 423 25.02 9.01 -13.08
N PRO A 424 24.64 7.89 -12.44
CA PRO A 424 23.93 6.78 -13.12
C PRO A 424 22.66 7.27 -13.83
N VAL A 425 21.87 8.10 -13.16
CA VAL A 425 20.60 8.66 -13.65
C VAL A 425 20.71 9.51 -14.92
N TYR A 426 21.91 10.00 -15.25
CA TYR A 426 22.13 10.86 -16.40
C TYR A 426 23.06 10.25 -17.46
N GLN A 427 23.29 8.93 -17.42
CA GLN A 427 24.24 8.23 -18.31
C GLN A 427 24.15 8.64 -19.78
N LEU A 428 22.93 8.67 -20.33
CA LEU A 428 22.68 9.02 -21.74
C LEU A 428 22.95 10.49 -22.07
N LYS A 429 22.95 11.37 -21.06
CA LYS A 429 23.08 12.82 -21.20
C LYS A 429 24.41 13.37 -20.67
N ARG A 430 25.33 12.56 -20.13
CA ARG A 430 26.60 13.00 -19.50
C ARG A 430 27.46 13.97 -20.32
N LYS A 431 27.43 13.87 -21.65
CA LYS A 431 28.20 14.76 -22.55
C LYS A 431 27.44 16.04 -22.93
N LYS A 432 26.18 16.16 -22.52
CA LYS A 432 25.30 17.28 -22.86
C LYS A 432 25.44 18.42 -21.85
N ASN A 433 25.18 19.62 -22.33
CA ASN A 433 25.13 20.82 -21.50
C ASN A 433 23.78 20.92 -20.79
N SER A 434 23.78 21.51 -19.60
CA SER A 434 22.57 21.65 -18.76
C SER A 434 21.99 23.06 -18.81
N TRP A 435 20.66 23.11 -18.74
CA TRP A 435 19.89 24.30 -18.43
C TRP A 435 19.51 24.30 -16.94
N ILE A 436 19.36 25.50 -16.38
CA ILE A 436 18.60 25.73 -15.16
C ILE A 436 17.42 26.65 -15.50
N PHE A 437 16.26 26.38 -14.92
CA PHE A 437 15.02 27.12 -15.14
C PHE A 437 14.44 27.63 -13.82
N ILE A 438 14.02 28.89 -13.83
CA ILE A 438 13.49 29.63 -12.68
C ILE A 438 12.23 30.36 -13.11
N ASP A 439 11.16 30.22 -12.35
CA ASP A 439 9.94 31.00 -12.50
C ASP A 439 9.84 32.09 -11.44
N GLU A 440 10.19 31.84 -10.16
CA GLU A 440 9.95 32.83 -9.09
C GLU A 440 11.09 32.90 -8.06
N LEU A 441 11.37 34.10 -7.56
CA LEU A 441 12.21 34.39 -6.40
C LEU A 441 11.42 35.16 -5.34
N ILE A 442 11.19 34.55 -4.18
CA ILE A 442 10.30 35.07 -3.14
C ILE A 442 11.09 35.37 -1.86
N PHE A 443 10.86 36.55 -1.27
CA PHE A 443 11.39 36.95 0.04
C PHE A 443 10.23 37.04 1.03
N TRP A 444 10.33 36.38 2.19
CA TRP A 444 9.24 36.35 3.18
C TRP A 444 9.67 36.17 4.63
#